data_AF-A0A2V9HUU6-F1
#
_entry.id   AF-A0A2V9HUU6-F1
#
_cell.length_a   1.000
_cell.length_b   1.000
_cell.length_c   1.000
_cell.angle_alpha   90.00
_cell.angle_beta   90.00
_cell.angle_gamma   90.00
#
_symmetry.space_group_name_H-M   'P 1'
#
loop_
_entity.id
_entity.type
_entity.pdbx_description
1 polymer ?
#
loop_
_entity_poly.entity_id
_entity_poly.type
_entity_poly.pdbx_seq_one_letter_code
_entity_poly.pdbx_strand_id
1 'polypeptide(L)'
;MVGGGHDHDYERFAPQTPDGAADPTRGIREFVVGTGDKNHRPFGSPKPNSELRDATAFGVLKLTLKPKAYDWQFIPEPGKSFTDSGSGACH
;
A
#
# COMPACT_ATOMS: atom_id res chain seq x y z
N MET A 1 4.71 11.85 -4.89
CA MET A 1 6.07 11.27 -5.04
C MET A 1 5.93 9.78 -4.90
N VAL A 2 6.53 9.00 -5.78
CA VAL A 2 6.59 7.52 -5.68
C VAL A 2 7.97 7.18 -5.17
N GLY A 3 8.05 6.55 -3.99
CA GLY A 3 9.31 6.09 -3.41
C GLY A 3 9.32 6.25 -1.90
N GLY A 4 9.17 5.13 -1.19
CA GLY A 4 9.21 5.11 0.26
C GLY A 4 9.42 3.72 0.83
N GLY A 5 10.36 2.94 0.29
CA GLY A 5 10.87 1.73 0.95
C GLY A 5 11.68 2.02 2.22
N HIS A 6 11.32 3.08 2.95
CA HIS A 6 12.01 3.52 4.17
C HIS A 6 11.20 3.18 5.43
N ASP A 7 9.87 3.10 5.31
CA ASP A 7 9.05 2.53 6.37
C ASP A 7 8.98 1.03 6.11
N HIS A 8 9.59 0.27 7.02
CA HIS A 8 9.64 -1.19 6.94
C HIS A 8 8.27 -1.75 7.32
N ASP A 9 7.27 -1.44 6.51
CA ASP A 9 5.87 -1.79 6.69
C ASP A 9 5.13 -1.84 5.34
N TYR A 10 3.89 -2.31 5.43
CA TYR A 10 2.86 -2.20 4.42
C TYR A 10 1.83 -1.18 4.88
N GLU A 11 1.53 -0.17 4.07
CA GLU A 11 0.42 0.75 4.29
C GLU A 11 -0.31 1.03 2.98
N ARG A 12 -1.65 0.94 3.00
CA ARG A 12 -2.52 1.32 1.89
C ARG A 12 -3.35 2.53 2.29
N PHE A 13 -3.41 3.51 1.39
CA PHE A 13 -4.21 4.72 1.53
C PHE A 13 -5.47 4.67 0.66
N ALA A 14 -6.52 5.40 1.04
CA ALA A 14 -7.64 5.71 0.15
C ALA A 14 -7.18 6.60 -1.02
N PRO A 15 -7.93 6.65 -2.14
CA PRO A 15 -7.59 7.55 -3.25
C PRO A 15 -7.45 9.01 -2.78
N GLN A 16 -6.30 9.59 -3.06
CA GLN A 16 -5.95 10.94 -2.62
C GLN A 16 -5.18 11.70 -3.69
N THR A 17 -5.17 13.02 -3.57
CA THR A 17 -4.33 13.92 -4.36
C THR A 17 -2.85 13.76 -3.96
N PRO A 18 -1.89 14.25 -4.76
CA PRO A 18 -0.46 14.15 -4.42
C PRO A 18 -0.04 14.84 -3.10
N ASP A 19 -0.86 15.75 -2.59
CA ASP A 19 -0.71 16.44 -1.30
C ASP A 19 -1.48 15.76 -0.14
N GLY A 20 -2.14 14.63 -0.39
CA GLY A 20 -2.80 13.81 0.64
C GLY A 20 -4.23 14.21 0.98
N ALA A 21 -4.88 15.06 0.17
CA ALA A 21 -6.31 15.33 0.30
C ALA A 21 -7.14 14.20 -0.31
N ALA A 22 -8.20 13.76 0.36
CA ALA A 22 -9.06 12.69 -0.16
C ALA A 22 -9.70 13.12 -1.50
N ASP A 23 -9.51 12.30 -2.53
CA ASP A 23 -10.19 12.46 -3.82
C ASP A 23 -10.63 11.08 -4.32
N PRO A 24 -11.83 10.62 -3.92
CA PRO A 24 -12.34 9.31 -4.32
C PRO A 24 -12.66 9.21 -5.82
N THR A 25 -12.64 10.32 -6.56
CA THR A 25 -13.07 10.39 -7.97
C THR A 25 -11.93 10.48 -8.97
N ARG A 26 -10.82 11.11 -8.59
CA ARG A 26 -9.65 11.36 -9.46
C ARG A 26 -8.33 11.14 -8.72
N GLY A 27 -8.37 10.86 -7.42
CA GLY A 27 -7.19 10.61 -6.61
C GLY A 27 -6.52 9.29 -6.97
N ILE A 28 -5.22 9.23 -6.70
CA ILE A 28 -4.42 8.02 -6.86
C ILE A 28 -4.36 7.28 -5.53
N ARG A 29 -4.36 5.94 -5.59
CA ARG A 29 -4.12 5.09 -4.42
C ARG A 29 -2.63 4.97 -4.19
N GLU A 30 -2.20 5.21 -2.96
CA GLU A 30 -0.81 5.04 -2.54
C GLU A 30 -0.62 3.74 -1.76
N PHE A 31 0.52 3.09 -2.01
CA PHE A 31 0.98 1.91 -1.30
C PHE A 31 2.40 2.16 -0.81
N VAL A 32 2.63 2.00 0.48
CA VAL A 32 3.95 1.89 1.09
C VAL A 32 4.26 0.40 1.21
N VAL A 33 5.40 -0.03 0.65
CA VAL A 33 5.82 -1.43 0.62
C VAL A 33 7.32 -1.48 0.92
N GLY A 34 7.70 -1.27 2.18
CA GLY A 34 9.08 -1.45 2.65
C GLY A 34 9.35 -2.82 3.27
N THR A 35 8.52 -3.81 2.96
CA THR A 35 8.56 -5.19 3.45
C THR A 35 9.71 -6.04 2.88
N GLY A 36 10.76 -5.42 2.35
CA GLY A 36 11.88 -6.10 1.69
C GLY A 36 13.21 -6.11 2.48
N ASP A 37 13.29 -5.45 3.64
CA ASP A 37 14.54 -5.29 4.42
C ASP A 37 14.40 -5.74 5.89
N LYS A 38 15.49 -5.69 6.67
CA LYS A 38 15.75 -6.47 7.89
C LYS A 38 14.90 -6.21 9.14
N ASN A 39 14.20 -5.08 9.30
CA ASN A 39 13.60 -4.71 10.61
C ASN A 39 12.28 -3.93 10.53
N HIS A 40 11.11 -4.50 10.80
CA HIS A 40 9.88 -3.70 10.88
C HIS A 40 9.97 -2.56 11.92
N ARG A 41 9.50 -1.36 11.58
CA ARG A 41 9.38 -0.24 12.54
C ARG A 41 7.94 -0.18 13.08
N PRO A 42 7.75 0.12 14.37
CA PRO A 42 6.41 0.33 14.91
C PRO A 42 5.78 1.57 14.25
N PHE A 43 4.51 1.44 13.86
CA PHE A 43 3.74 2.55 13.29
C PHE A 43 3.67 3.75 14.25
N GLY A 44 3.82 4.94 13.71
CA GLY A 44 3.37 6.17 14.37
C GLY A 44 1.84 6.33 14.30
N SER A 45 1.35 7.51 14.66
CA SER A 45 -0.05 7.87 14.45
C SER A 45 -0.43 7.69 12.97
N PRO A 46 -1.57 7.05 12.67
CA PRO A 46 -2.01 6.88 11.29
C PRO A 46 -2.09 8.22 10.57
N LYS A 47 -1.59 8.26 9.33
CA LYS A 47 -1.74 9.40 8.44
C LYS A 47 -3.20 9.51 7.97
N PRO A 48 -3.68 10.70 7.57
CA PRO A 48 -4.97 10.84 6.92
C PRO A 48 -5.09 9.84 5.75
N ASN A 49 -6.30 9.30 5.55
CA ASN A 49 -6.63 8.35 4.48
C ASN A 49 -5.93 6.98 4.57
N SER A 50 -5.14 6.69 5.62
CA SER A 50 -4.63 5.33 5.87
C SER A 50 -5.80 4.35 6.06
N GLU A 51 -5.90 3.33 5.21
CA GLU A 51 -6.95 2.31 5.27
C GLU A 51 -6.48 1.00 5.88
N LEU A 52 -5.25 0.57 5.60
CA LEU A 52 -4.72 -0.70 6.09
C LEU A 52 -3.22 -0.61 6.33
N ARG A 53 -2.76 -1.22 7.42
CA ARG A 53 -1.37 -1.17 7.89
C ARG A 53 -0.95 -2.54 8.42
N ASP A 54 0.21 -3.03 8.01
CA ASP A 54 0.87 -4.18 8.61
C ASP A 54 2.38 -3.97 8.69
N ALA A 55 2.97 -4.24 9.85
CA ALA A 55 4.40 -4.17 10.09
C ALA A 55 4.90 -5.49 10.68
N THR A 56 4.29 -6.61 10.27
CA THR A 56 4.55 -7.93 10.87
C THR A 56 4.92 -8.98 9.82
N ALA A 57 4.51 -8.80 8.57
CA ALA A 57 4.78 -9.70 7.46
C ALA A 57 5.71 -9.05 6.44
N PHE A 58 6.80 -9.75 6.12
CA PHE A 58 7.53 -9.47 4.89
C PHE A 58 6.74 -9.99 3.69
N GLY A 59 6.95 -9.41 2.52
CA GLY A 59 6.19 -9.77 1.33
C GLY A 59 6.41 -8.81 0.18
N VAL A 60 5.66 -9.04 -0.90
CA VAL A 60 5.72 -8.24 -2.12
C VAL A 60 4.33 -7.81 -2.55
N LEU A 61 4.24 -6.60 -3.10
CA LEU A 61 3.04 -6.15 -3.78
C LEU A 61 3.08 -6.57 -5.25
N LYS A 62 2.09 -7.36 -5.67
CA LYS A 62 1.84 -7.69 -7.07
C LYS A 62 0.78 -6.75 -7.62
N LEU A 63 1.11 -6.04 -8.70
CA LEU A 63 0.18 -5.22 -9.47
C LEU A 63 -0.08 -5.85 -10.84
N THR A 64 -1.35 -5.97 -11.19
CA THR A 64 -1.80 -6.38 -12.54
C THR A 64 -2.46 -5.19 -13.21
N LEU A 65 -1.80 -4.63 -14.23
CA LEU A 65 -2.29 -3.45 -14.93
C LEU A 65 -3.22 -3.82 -16.09
N LYS A 66 -4.34 -3.11 -16.20
CA LYS A 66 -5.34 -3.20 -17.27
C LYS A 66 -5.48 -1.81 -17.93
N PRO A 67 -6.09 -1.70 -19.13
CA PRO A 67 -6.15 -0.42 -19.86
C PRO A 67 -6.76 0.76 -19.10
N LYS A 68 -7.65 0.54 -18.13
CA LYS A 68 -8.31 1.58 -17.31
C LYS A 68 -8.45 1.19 -15.84
N ALA A 69 -7.69 0.19 -15.41
CA ALA A 69 -7.82 -0.37 -14.06
C ALA A 69 -6.55 -1.09 -13.66
N TYR A 70 -6.44 -1.43 -12.39
CA TYR A 70 -5.41 -2.30 -11.87
C TYR A 70 -6.00 -3.18 -10.77
N ASP A 71 -5.44 -4.37 -10.62
CA ASP A 71 -5.65 -5.20 -9.45
C ASP A 71 -4.36 -5.19 -8.62
N TRP A 72 -4.49 -5.23 -7.30
CA TRP A 72 -3.37 -5.40 -6.38
C TRP A 72 -3.56 -6.63 -5.51
N GLN A 73 -2.43 -7.23 -5.14
CA GLN A 73 -2.37 -8.30 -4.15
C GLN A 73 -1.05 -8.21 -3.39
N PHE A 74 -1.12 -8.14 -2.07
CA PHE A 74 0.03 -8.38 -1.21
C PHE A 74 0.24 -9.89 -1.04
N ILE A 75 1.43 -10.36 -1.38
CA ILE A 75 1.84 -11.75 -1.24
C ILE A 75 2.83 -11.82 -0.07
N PRO A 76 2.42 -12.38 1.08
CA PRO A 76 3.30 -12.49 2.24
C PRO A 76 4.35 -13.58 2.05
N GLU A 77 5.43 -13.50 2.83
CA GLU A 77 6.40 -14.59 2.99
C GLU A 77 5.75 -15.85 3.61
N PRO A 78 6.34 -17.04 3.40
CA PRO A 78 5.83 -18.28 4.00
C PRO A 78 5.69 -18.18 5.52
N GLY A 79 4.55 -18.64 6.05
CA GLY A 79 4.28 -18.65 7.50
C GLY A 79 3.63 -17.39 8.06
N LYS A 80 3.40 -16.36 7.24
CA LYS A 80 2.60 -15.19 7.58
C LYS A 80 1.19 -15.29 7.02
N SER A 81 0.23 -14.67 7.71
CA SER A 81 -1.19 -14.70 7.34
C SER A 81 -1.73 -13.36 6.83
N PHE A 82 -0.94 -12.28 6.90
CA PHE A 82 -1.38 -10.97 6.42
C PHE A 82 -1.54 -10.99 4.90
N THR A 83 -2.69 -10.51 4.44
CA THR A 83 -3.00 -10.38 3.01
C THR A 83 -3.78 -9.09 2.80
N ASP A 84 -3.59 -8.48 1.63
CA ASP A 84 -4.41 -7.38 1.15
C ASP A 84 -4.60 -7.54 -0.35
N SER A 85 -5.80 -7.26 -0.85
CA SER A 85 -6.07 -7.35 -2.28
C SER A 85 -7.27 -6.50 -2.66
N GLY A 86 -7.33 -6.12 -3.93
CA GLY A 86 -8.45 -5.36 -4.46
C GLY A 86 -8.19 -4.87 -5.87
N SER A 87 -9.05 -3.97 -6.34
CA SER A 87 -8.95 -3.36 -7.66
C SER A 87 -9.26 -1.87 -7.62
N GLY A 88 -8.63 -1.09 -8.50
CA GLY A 88 -8.87 0.34 -8.67
C GLY A 88 -9.00 0.72 -10.14
N ALA A 89 -9.71 1.82 -10.41
CA ALA A 89 -9.75 2.41 -11.74
C ALA A 89 -8.51 3.30 -11.96
N CYS A 90 -8.05 3.39 -13.20
CA CYS A 90 -7.10 4.42 -13.63
C CYS A 90 -7.88 5.56 -14.29
N HIS A 91 -7.50 6.80 -13.98
CA HIS A 91 -8.10 8.02 -14.51
C HIS A 91 -7.18 8.69 -15.53
#